data_AF-A0A8I1NGU5-F1
#
_entry.id   AF-A0A8I1NGU5-F1
#
_cell.length_a   1.000
_cell.length_b   1.000
_cell.length_c   1.000
_cell.angle_alpha   90.00
_cell.angle_beta   90.00
_cell.angle_gamma   90.00
#
_symmetry.space_group_name_H-M   'P 1'
#
loop_
_entity.id
_entity.type
_entity.pdbx_description
1 polymer ?
#
loop_
_entity_poly.entity_id
_entity_poly.type
_entity_poly.pdbx_seq_one_letter_code
_entity_poly.pdbx_strand_id
1 'polypeptide(L)'
;MAWPTTLRLVFAGLVATAAFLASGESPTTTGTAQQFTPPLETAREDEGELVRQNCRVHGKRIEPLVCAYGPKGSTNRVVLFGDSHAMQWGPALIPLAKKRGWRLTTLIRTGCPIANVVAESHCSRWREKALRKIESLRPKHIILSTSIGNRYRLKYQGLDLSRKDSEPSLRTGMIQTIRRLQRIDSLVDDRTAITLIRDQVMAPFVPAECLMKSEGRTDRCVFRNKRKFGPGFDWYAARRTGIGPAIDPTTVLCGRKWCSTTSGRVLKYRDSDHLTATYVRTLSGWLDDRLGIR
;
A
#
# COMPACT_ATOMS: atom_id res chain seq x y z
N MET A 1 -12.58 53.83 90.91
CA MET A 1 -11.45 52.99 91.34
C MET A 1 -11.18 52.00 90.19
N ALA A 2 -9.94 51.96 89.69
CA ALA A 2 -9.36 51.05 88.68
C ALA A 2 -9.80 51.15 87.18
N TRP A 3 -8.84 51.54 86.32
CA TRP A 3 -8.60 51.03 84.95
C TRP A 3 -7.70 49.75 85.03
N PRO A 4 -7.29 48.97 83.98
CA PRO A 4 -7.35 49.19 82.51
C PRO A 4 -7.58 47.92 81.60
N THR A 5 -7.60 48.14 80.27
CA THR A 5 -7.09 47.31 79.12
C THR A 5 -7.54 45.85 78.94
N THR A 6 -7.97 45.41 77.74
CA THR A 6 -7.03 44.99 76.67
C THR A 6 -7.71 44.74 75.31
N LEU A 7 -6.94 45.07 74.26
CA LEU A 7 -7.11 44.76 72.84
C LEU A 7 -7.23 43.24 72.57
N ARG A 8 -8.16 42.83 71.69
CA ARG A 8 -7.98 41.65 70.84
C ARG A 8 -8.50 41.93 69.43
N LEU A 9 -7.55 42.18 68.52
CA LEU A 9 -7.72 42.06 67.08
C LEU A 9 -8.00 40.57 66.75
N VAL A 10 -9.08 40.30 66.02
CA VAL A 10 -9.25 39.04 65.30
C VAL A 10 -9.50 39.38 63.84
N PHE A 11 -8.44 39.21 63.04
CA PHE A 11 -8.51 39.03 61.61
C PHE A 11 -9.14 37.66 61.35
N ALA A 12 -10.28 37.62 60.65
CA ALA A 12 -10.76 36.41 59.98
C ALA A 12 -11.08 36.80 58.54
N GLY A 13 -10.16 36.41 57.65
CA GLY A 13 -10.17 36.75 56.24
C GLY A 13 -11.35 36.15 55.47
N LEU A 14 -11.79 36.91 54.46
CA LEU A 14 -12.56 36.40 53.34
C LEU A 14 -11.76 35.28 52.64
N VAL A 15 -12.28 34.06 52.68
CA VAL A 15 -11.96 33.04 51.68
C VAL A 15 -13.12 33.04 50.69
N ALA A 16 -13.01 33.89 49.66
CA ALA A 16 -13.84 33.76 48.48
C ALA A 16 -13.32 32.54 47.69
N THR A 17 -14.00 31.41 47.82
CA THR A 17 -13.79 30.25 46.94
C THR A 17 -14.31 30.60 45.55
N ALA A 18 -13.43 31.12 44.70
CA ALA A 18 -13.66 31.16 43.26
C ALA A 18 -13.63 29.72 42.75
N ALA A 19 -14.82 29.14 42.56
CA ALA A 19 -14.97 27.90 41.82
C ALA A 19 -14.65 28.17 40.33
N PHE A 20 -13.39 27.98 39.96
CA PHE A 20 -13.01 27.82 38.56
C PHE A 20 -13.63 26.49 38.08
N LEU A 21 -14.80 26.57 37.46
CA LEU A 21 -15.28 25.51 36.57
C LEU A 21 -14.37 25.52 35.34
N ALA A 22 -13.23 24.82 35.45
CA ALA A 22 -12.50 24.38 34.28
C ALA A 22 -13.36 23.30 33.60
N SER A 23 -14.21 23.73 32.67
CA SER A 23 -14.80 22.87 31.66
C SER A 23 -13.67 22.38 30.75
N GLY A 24 -12.87 21.44 31.25
CA GLY A 24 -11.96 20.67 30.43
C GLY A 24 -12.81 19.76 29.56
N GLU A 25 -13.16 20.23 28.36
CA GLU A 25 -13.50 19.31 27.28
C GLU A 25 -12.27 18.43 27.08
N SER A 26 -12.33 17.20 27.61
CA SER A 26 -11.47 16.12 27.17
C SER A 26 -11.51 16.14 25.63
N PRO A 27 -10.37 16.25 24.93
CA PRO A 27 -10.38 16.27 23.47
C PRO A 27 -11.13 15.03 23.01
N THR A 28 -12.30 15.24 22.42
CA THR A 28 -13.15 14.14 21.99
C THR A 28 -12.34 13.31 21.02
N THR A 29 -12.37 11.99 21.17
CA THR A 29 -11.70 11.04 20.27
C THR A 29 -12.00 11.34 18.79
N THR A 30 -13.18 11.92 18.53
CA THR A 30 -13.65 12.47 17.26
C THR A 30 -12.73 13.56 16.67
N GLY A 31 -12.23 14.50 17.49
CA GLY A 31 -11.37 15.59 17.06
C GLY A 31 -9.98 15.11 16.63
N THR A 32 -9.44 14.07 17.28
CA THR A 32 -8.14 13.48 16.93
C THR A 32 -8.16 12.74 15.61
N ALA A 33 -9.24 12.03 15.32
CA ALA A 33 -9.32 11.17 14.15
C ALA A 33 -9.56 11.94 12.84
N GLN A 34 -10.28 13.06 12.90
CA GLN A 34 -10.50 13.96 11.77
C GLN A 34 -9.25 14.77 11.38
N GLN A 35 -8.22 14.81 12.24
CA GLN A 35 -6.97 15.50 11.93
C GLN A 35 -6.11 14.76 10.88
N PHE A 36 -6.44 13.52 10.54
CA PHE A 36 -5.70 12.72 9.56
C PHE A 36 -6.43 12.65 8.23
N THR A 37 -5.67 12.44 7.15
CA THR A 37 -6.21 12.23 5.81
C THR A 37 -5.73 10.89 5.25
N PRO A 38 -6.63 9.95 4.91
CA PRO A 38 -8.07 9.96 5.24
C PRO A 38 -8.32 9.99 6.76
N PRO A 39 -9.54 10.37 7.21
CA PRO A 39 -9.94 10.23 8.62
C PRO A 39 -9.71 8.80 9.11
N LEU A 40 -9.30 8.65 10.37
CA LEU A 40 -8.87 7.34 10.89
C LEU A 40 -10.00 6.30 10.86
N GLU A 41 -11.25 6.70 11.10
CA GLU A 41 -12.42 5.81 11.11
C GLU A 41 -12.70 5.21 9.73
N THR A 42 -12.47 5.99 8.68
CA THR A 42 -12.77 5.61 7.29
C THR A 42 -11.52 5.23 6.51
N ALA A 43 -10.37 5.13 7.18
CA ALA A 43 -9.09 4.88 6.52
C ALA A 43 -9.11 3.60 5.69
N ARG A 44 -9.84 2.57 6.16
CA ARG A 44 -9.97 1.27 5.50
C ARG A 44 -10.65 1.35 4.13
N GLU A 45 -11.56 2.30 3.92
CA GLU A 45 -12.25 2.49 2.64
C GLU A 45 -11.45 3.32 1.62
N ASP A 46 -10.30 3.88 2.00
CA ASP A 46 -9.47 4.69 1.09
C ASP A 46 -8.68 3.83 0.10
N GLU A 47 -9.39 3.12 -0.77
CA GLU A 47 -8.83 2.12 -1.67
C GLU A 47 -8.52 2.61 -3.09
N GLY A 48 -9.00 3.79 -3.45
CA GLY A 48 -8.71 4.44 -4.74
C GLY A 48 -9.65 4.07 -5.88
N GLU A 49 -9.31 4.57 -7.07
CA GLU A 49 -10.17 4.58 -8.26
C GLU A 49 -10.46 3.17 -8.77
N LEU A 50 -9.48 2.27 -8.76
CA LEU A 50 -9.65 0.90 -9.26
C LEU A 50 -10.71 0.15 -8.46
N VAL A 51 -10.80 0.40 -7.15
CA VAL A 51 -11.84 -0.23 -6.33
C VAL A 51 -13.20 0.39 -6.63
N ARG A 52 -13.31 1.73 -6.60
CA ARG A 52 -14.57 2.44 -6.84
C ARG A 52 -15.18 2.16 -8.21
N GLN A 53 -14.34 1.87 -9.20
CA GLN A 53 -14.76 1.55 -10.57
C GLN A 53 -14.88 0.04 -10.83
N ASN A 54 -14.80 -0.79 -9.78
CA ASN A 54 -14.87 -2.25 -9.88
C ASN A 54 -13.79 -2.88 -10.77
N CYS A 55 -12.64 -2.24 -10.93
CA CYS A 55 -11.52 -2.65 -11.77
C CYS A 55 -10.59 -3.71 -11.13
N ARG A 56 -11.19 -4.70 -10.46
CA ARG A 56 -10.46 -5.82 -9.83
C ARG A 56 -11.27 -7.10 -9.88
N VAL A 57 -10.61 -8.23 -10.06
CA VAL A 57 -11.24 -9.55 -9.98
C VAL A 57 -11.05 -10.12 -8.57
N HIS A 58 -12.12 -10.59 -7.93
CA HIS A 58 -12.09 -11.29 -6.62
C HIS A 58 -12.90 -12.60 -6.68
N GLY A 59 -13.06 -13.31 -5.56
CA GLY A 59 -13.84 -14.56 -5.48
C GLY A 59 -13.29 -15.66 -6.41
N LYS A 60 -14.16 -16.50 -6.99
CA LYS A 60 -13.76 -17.60 -7.90
C LYS A 60 -13.70 -17.20 -9.40
N ARG A 61 -13.96 -15.94 -9.73
CA ARG A 61 -14.01 -15.46 -11.13
C ARG A 61 -12.64 -15.61 -11.82
N ILE A 62 -12.63 -16.23 -13.00
CA ILE A 62 -11.40 -16.48 -13.77
C ILE A 62 -11.21 -15.52 -14.94
N GLU A 63 -12.26 -14.87 -15.43
CA GLU A 63 -12.14 -13.93 -16.54
C GLU A 63 -11.42 -12.64 -16.09
N PRO A 64 -10.34 -12.23 -16.78
CA PRO A 64 -9.71 -10.95 -16.51
C PRO A 64 -10.67 -9.79 -16.76
N LEU A 65 -10.65 -8.82 -15.86
CA LEU A 65 -11.30 -7.53 -16.09
C LEU A 65 -10.24 -6.54 -16.58
N VAL A 66 -10.55 -5.84 -17.66
CA VAL A 66 -9.66 -4.89 -18.32
C VAL A 66 -10.23 -3.50 -18.14
N CYS A 67 -9.65 -2.74 -17.22
CA CYS A 67 -9.90 -1.31 -17.11
C CYS A 67 -8.75 -0.56 -17.73
N ALA A 68 -9.04 0.62 -18.30
CA ALA A 68 -7.99 1.43 -18.88
C ALA A 68 -8.24 2.93 -18.74
N TYR A 69 -7.17 3.65 -18.44
CA TYR A 69 -7.09 5.06 -18.10
C TYR A 69 -6.21 5.83 -19.10
N GLY A 70 -6.32 7.16 -19.13
CA GLY A 70 -5.64 8.00 -20.11
C GLY A 70 -6.27 7.96 -21.51
N PRO A 71 -5.64 8.56 -22.54
CA PRO A 71 -6.24 8.79 -23.85
C PRO A 71 -6.56 7.49 -24.60
N LYS A 72 -7.80 7.33 -25.10
CA LYS A 72 -8.27 6.08 -25.74
C LYS A 72 -7.44 5.66 -26.96
N GLY A 73 -6.92 6.61 -27.74
CA GLY A 73 -6.12 6.36 -28.94
C GLY A 73 -4.60 6.30 -28.73
N SER A 74 -4.11 6.37 -27.49
CA SER A 74 -2.67 6.38 -27.24
C SER A 74 -2.01 5.07 -27.65
N THR A 75 -0.92 5.19 -28.42
CA THR A 75 -0.04 4.07 -28.78
C THR A 75 0.97 3.74 -27.68
N ASN A 76 1.12 4.62 -26.68
CA ASN A 76 1.96 4.39 -25.49
C ASN A 76 1.18 3.57 -24.46
N ARG A 77 1.06 2.27 -24.74
CA ARG A 77 0.28 1.32 -23.93
C ARG A 77 1.12 0.83 -22.76
N VAL A 78 0.64 1.07 -21.54
CA VAL A 78 1.28 0.64 -20.30
C VAL A 78 0.34 -0.33 -19.58
N VAL A 79 0.84 -1.45 -19.08
CA VAL A 79 0.03 -2.41 -18.32
C VAL A 79 0.46 -2.39 -16.85
N LEU A 80 -0.49 -2.28 -15.93
CA LEU A 80 -0.31 -2.60 -14.51
C LEU A 80 -0.87 -4.01 -14.25
N PHE A 81 -0.01 -4.93 -13.84
CA PHE A 81 -0.36 -6.33 -13.63
C PHE A 81 0.03 -6.81 -12.23
N GLY A 82 -0.93 -7.42 -11.53
CA GLY A 82 -0.72 -7.86 -10.16
C GLY A 82 -1.97 -8.18 -9.35
N ASP A 83 -1.82 -8.12 -8.04
CA ASP A 83 -2.86 -8.32 -7.04
C ASP A 83 -3.33 -6.98 -6.42
N SER A 84 -3.82 -6.99 -5.18
CA SER A 84 -4.18 -5.77 -4.45
C SER A 84 -2.98 -4.83 -4.19
N HIS A 85 -1.75 -5.36 -4.17
CA HIS A 85 -0.53 -4.57 -4.01
C HIS A 85 -0.05 -3.94 -5.32
N ALA A 86 -0.48 -4.45 -6.47
CA ALA A 86 -0.44 -3.66 -7.71
C ALA A 86 -1.57 -2.63 -7.74
N MET A 87 -2.78 -3.04 -7.37
CA MET A 87 -3.97 -2.18 -7.40
C MET A 87 -3.77 -0.87 -6.63
N GLN A 88 -3.13 -0.93 -5.46
CA GLN A 88 -2.89 0.25 -4.62
C GLN A 88 -2.04 1.33 -5.29
N TRP A 89 -1.28 1.03 -6.35
CA TRP A 89 -0.49 2.00 -7.11
C TRP A 89 -1.30 2.79 -8.15
N GLY A 90 -2.53 2.37 -8.43
CA GLY A 90 -3.44 3.06 -9.33
C GLY A 90 -3.61 4.58 -9.05
N PRO A 91 -3.82 5.01 -7.80
CA PRO A 91 -3.87 6.42 -7.41
C PRO A 91 -2.68 7.28 -7.85
N ALA A 92 -1.47 6.70 -7.94
CA ALA A 92 -0.29 7.39 -8.46
C ALA A 92 -0.21 7.31 -9.99
N LEU A 93 -0.53 6.14 -10.56
CA LEU A 93 -0.35 5.83 -11.98
C LEU A 93 -1.42 6.43 -12.90
N ILE A 94 -2.67 6.56 -12.44
CA ILE A 94 -3.77 7.12 -13.23
C ILE A 94 -3.53 8.58 -13.63
N PRO A 95 -3.18 9.51 -12.71
CA PRO A 95 -2.84 10.87 -13.11
C PRO A 95 -1.59 10.92 -13.99
N LEU A 96 -0.60 10.05 -13.76
CA LEU A 96 0.57 9.94 -14.65
C LEU A 96 0.18 9.50 -16.07
N ALA A 97 -0.75 8.56 -16.20
CA ALA A 97 -1.22 8.13 -17.52
C ALA A 97 -1.83 9.29 -18.32
N LYS A 98 -2.56 10.20 -17.65
CA LYS A 98 -3.06 11.42 -18.28
C LYS A 98 -1.91 12.36 -18.64
N LYS A 99 -1.01 12.65 -17.69
CA LYS A 99 0.14 13.56 -17.85
C LYS A 99 1.08 13.13 -18.99
N ARG A 100 1.36 11.83 -19.10
CA ARG A 100 2.30 11.23 -20.06
C ARG A 100 1.63 10.76 -21.35
N GLY A 101 0.32 10.95 -21.48
CA GLY A 101 -0.45 10.47 -22.62
C GLY A 101 -0.40 8.94 -22.78
N TRP A 102 -0.27 8.18 -21.69
CA TRP A 102 -0.29 6.71 -21.73
C TRP A 102 -1.71 6.17 -21.81
N ARG A 103 -1.88 5.04 -22.51
CA ARG A 103 -3.03 4.15 -22.28
C ARG A 103 -2.67 3.15 -21.19
N LEU A 104 -2.92 3.51 -19.93
CA LEU A 104 -2.69 2.62 -18.78
C LEU A 104 -3.82 1.59 -18.70
N THR A 105 -3.52 0.31 -18.87
CA THR A 105 -4.44 -0.81 -18.73
C THR A 105 -4.14 -1.59 -17.45
N THR A 106 -5.15 -1.92 -16.65
CA THR A 106 -4.96 -2.62 -15.38
C THR A 106 -5.54 -4.04 -15.46
N LEU A 107 -4.74 -5.04 -15.13
CA LEU A 107 -5.18 -6.44 -14.95
C LEU A 107 -4.88 -6.88 -13.52
N ILE A 108 -5.91 -6.75 -12.68
CA ILE A 108 -5.79 -6.92 -11.23
C ILE A 108 -6.62 -8.09 -10.75
N ARG A 109 -6.00 -8.96 -9.93
CA ARG A 109 -6.74 -9.96 -9.14
C ARG A 109 -6.30 -10.00 -7.70
N THR A 110 -7.16 -9.51 -6.83
CA THR A 110 -6.92 -9.49 -5.39
C THR A 110 -6.76 -10.90 -4.86
N GLY A 111 -5.72 -11.13 -4.04
CA GLY A 111 -5.51 -12.40 -3.36
C GLY A 111 -4.84 -13.51 -4.18
N CYS A 112 -4.51 -13.29 -5.45
CA CYS A 112 -3.79 -14.29 -6.26
C CYS A 112 -2.36 -13.85 -6.57
N PRO A 113 -1.34 -14.70 -6.39
CA PRO A 113 0.02 -14.37 -6.78
C PRO A 113 0.14 -14.40 -8.32
N ILE A 114 0.88 -13.45 -8.88
CA ILE A 114 1.24 -13.47 -10.32
C ILE A 114 2.39 -14.42 -10.65
N ALA A 115 3.06 -14.99 -9.65
CA ALA A 115 4.03 -16.06 -9.83
C ALA A 115 3.36 -17.30 -10.46
N ASN A 116 3.97 -17.91 -11.46
CA ASN A 116 3.47 -19.13 -12.09
C ASN A 116 3.63 -20.38 -11.21
N VAL A 117 2.72 -20.52 -10.25
CA VAL A 117 2.67 -21.65 -9.31
C VAL A 117 1.31 -22.33 -9.38
N VAL A 118 1.27 -23.61 -9.00
CA VAL A 118 0.03 -24.34 -8.74
C VAL A 118 -0.56 -23.80 -7.43
N ALA A 119 -1.28 -22.69 -7.54
CA ALA A 119 -2.13 -22.14 -6.48
C ALA A 119 -3.54 -22.72 -6.61
N GLU A 120 -4.51 -22.11 -5.93
CA GLU A 120 -5.92 -22.40 -6.20
C GLU A 120 -6.24 -22.31 -7.70
N SER A 121 -7.07 -23.24 -8.18
CA SER A 121 -7.35 -23.41 -9.61
C SER A 121 -7.82 -22.12 -10.28
N HIS A 122 -8.59 -21.30 -9.57
CA HIS A 122 -9.08 -20.03 -10.07
C HIS A 122 -7.97 -18.96 -10.23
N CYS A 123 -6.94 -18.96 -9.37
CA CYS A 123 -5.81 -18.05 -9.50
C CYS A 123 -4.95 -18.42 -10.70
N SER A 124 -4.65 -19.71 -10.85
CA SER A 124 -3.87 -20.23 -11.97
C SER A 124 -4.56 -19.99 -13.32
N ARG A 125 -5.87 -20.27 -13.41
CA ARG A 125 -6.68 -20.03 -14.64
C ARG A 125 -6.80 -18.55 -14.97
N TRP A 126 -7.03 -17.69 -13.98
CA TRP A 126 -7.07 -16.24 -14.20
C TRP A 126 -5.71 -15.72 -14.69
N ARG A 127 -4.61 -16.13 -14.04
CA ARG A 127 -3.26 -15.67 -14.39
C ARG A 127 -2.94 -15.99 -15.84
N GLU A 128 -3.25 -17.22 -16.27
CA GLU A 128 -3.06 -17.64 -17.65
C GLU A 128 -3.88 -16.79 -18.63
N LYS A 129 -5.16 -16.54 -18.34
CA LYS A 129 -6.00 -15.66 -19.16
C LYS A 129 -5.51 -14.21 -19.18
N ALA A 130 -5.03 -13.69 -18.06
CA ALA A 130 -4.50 -12.35 -17.94
C ALA A 130 -3.22 -12.19 -18.75
N LEU A 131 -2.29 -13.16 -18.70
CA LEU A 131 -1.06 -13.14 -19.48
C LEU A 131 -1.33 -13.12 -20.99
N ARG A 132 -2.26 -13.97 -21.48
CA ARG A 132 -2.72 -13.90 -22.88
C ARG A 132 -3.35 -12.57 -23.23
N LYS A 133 -4.13 -11.98 -22.32
CA LYS A 133 -4.68 -10.65 -22.55
C LYS A 133 -3.57 -9.61 -22.67
N ILE A 134 -2.56 -9.65 -21.81
CA ILE A 134 -1.39 -8.75 -21.87
C ILE A 134 -0.66 -8.88 -23.20
N GLU A 135 -0.40 -10.11 -23.66
CA GLU A 135 0.20 -10.39 -24.97
C GLU A 135 -0.61 -9.70 -26.10
N SER A 136 -1.94 -9.87 -26.12
CA SER A 136 -2.80 -9.24 -27.13
C SER A 136 -2.87 -7.70 -27.06
N LEU A 137 -2.56 -7.11 -25.90
CA LEU A 137 -2.57 -5.64 -25.75
C LEU A 137 -1.37 -4.98 -26.42
N ARG A 138 -0.31 -5.74 -26.76
CA ARG A 138 0.97 -5.23 -27.30
C ARG A 138 1.48 -4.01 -26.52
N PRO A 139 1.71 -4.13 -25.19
CA PRO A 139 2.17 -3.02 -24.37
C PRO A 139 3.57 -2.57 -24.81
N LYS A 140 3.88 -1.29 -24.61
CA LYS A 140 5.26 -0.79 -24.64
C LYS A 140 5.94 -0.89 -23.27
N HIS A 141 5.14 -1.00 -22.20
CA HIS A 141 5.66 -1.14 -20.84
C HIS A 141 4.74 -1.97 -19.95
N ILE A 142 5.31 -2.75 -19.03
CA ILE A 142 4.59 -3.49 -18.01
C ILE A 142 5.13 -3.12 -16.63
N ILE A 143 4.23 -2.68 -15.75
CA ILE A 143 4.48 -2.45 -14.33
C ILE A 143 3.94 -3.67 -13.57
N LEU A 144 4.85 -4.37 -12.90
CA LEU A 144 4.56 -5.50 -12.03
C LEU A 144 4.55 -5.05 -10.57
N SER A 145 3.60 -5.55 -9.80
CA SER A 145 3.63 -5.48 -8.33
C SER A 145 2.78 -6.62 -7.77
N THR A 146 3.17 -7.15 -6.63
CA THR A 146 2.48 -8.28 -5.99
C THR A 146 2.85 -8.32 -4.52
N SER A 147 1.94 -8.76 -3.66
CA SER A 147 2.29 -9.05 -2.27
C SER A 147 3.36 -10.15 -2.19
N ILE A 148 4.18 -10.14 -1.15
CA ILE A 148 5.03 -11.28 -0.74
C ILE A 148 4.60 -11.87 0.59
N GLY A 149 3.47 -11.40 1.13
CA GLY A 149 2.99 -11.67 2.48
C GLY A 149 2.55 -13.11 2.74
N ASN A 150 2.00 -13.29 3.94
CA ASN A 150 1.55 -14.59 4.48
C ASN A 150 0.52 -15.30 3.59
N ARG A 151 -0.27 -14.56 2.81
CA ARG A 151 -1.34 -15.12 1.97
C ARG A 151 -0.84 -16.08 0.90
N TYR A 152 0.43 -15.98 0.49
CA TYR A 152 0.99 -16.80 -0.57
C TYR A 152 1.67 -18.05 -0.02
N ARG A 153 0.88 -18.84 0.72
CA ARG A 153 1.20 -20.21 1.08
C ARG A 153 0.73 -21.13 -0.04
N LEU A 154 1.58 -22.06 -0.43
CA LEU A 154 1.28 -23.04 -1.47
C LEU A 154 0.94 -24.39 -0.86
N LYS A 155 0.37 -25.26 -1.69
CA LYS A 155 0.19 -26.66 -1.36
C LYS A 155 1.19 -27.51 -2.13
N TYR A 156 1.70 -28.56 -1.50
CA TYR A 156 2.51 -29.57 -2.15
C TYR A 156 1.94 -30.95 -1.80
N GLN A 157 1.57 -31.73 -2.82
CA GLN A 157 0.93 -33.05 -2.64
C GLN A 157 -0.27 -33.01 -1.67
N GLY A 158 -1.08 -31.96 -1.74
CA GLY A 158 -2.26 -31.77 -0.89
C GLY A 158 -1.97 -31.15 0.49
N LEU A 159 -0.71 -31.05 0.92
CA LEU A 159 -0.33 -30.49 2.21
C LEU A 159 -0.05 -28.99 2.13
N ASP A 160 -0.50 -28.24 3.13
CA ASP A 160 -0.24 -26.80 3.25
C ASP A 160 1.21 -26.53 3.65
N LEU A 161 1.94 -25.84 2.79
CA LEU A 161 3.29 -25.38 3.12
C LEU A 161 3.23 -24.16 4.05
N SER A 162 4.30 -23.97 4.82
CA SER A 162 4.55 -22.67 5.45
C SER A 162 4.83 -21.62 4.37
N ARG A 163 4.69 -20.33 4.71
CA ARG A 163 5.04 -19.27 3.77
C ARG A 163 6.53 -19.34 3.40
N LYS A 164 7.40 -19.66 4.36
CA LYS A 164 8.85 -19.82 4.12
C LYS A 164 9.12 -20.95 3.11
N ASP A 165 8.45 -22.08 3.27
CA ASP A 165 8.67 -23.26 2.40
C ASP A 165 8.02 -23.09 1.02
N SER A 166 7.06 -22.18 0.89
CA SER A 166 6.46 -21.79 -0.40
C SER A 166 7.39 -20.93 -1.26
N GLU A 167 8.40 -20.29 -0.65
CA GLU A 167 9.25 -19.27 -1.28
C GLU A 167 10.03 -19.79 -2.52
N PRO A 168 10.67 -20.98 -2.51
CA PRO A 168 11.40 -21.47 -3.68
C PRO A 168 10.49 -21.63 -4.91
N SER A 169 9.30 -22.21 -4.73
CA SER A 169 8.32 -22.38 -5.80
C SER A 169 7.79 -21.04 -6.31
N LEU A 170 7.53 -20.07 -5.40
CA LEU A 170 7.13 -18.71 -5.79
C LEU A 170 8.23 -18.00 -6.59
N ARG A 171 9.50 -18.17 -6.23
CA ARG A 171 10.64 -17.60 -7.00
C ARG A 171 10.68 -18.18 -8.41
N THR A 172 10.65 -19.50 -8.53
CA THR A 172 10.63 -20.17 -9.84
C THR A 172 9.44 -19.73 -10.67
N GLY A 173 8.25 -19.71 -10.08
CA GLY A 173 7.03 -19.28 -10.76
C GLY A 173 7.09 -17.81 -11.20
N MET A 174 7.62 -16.91 -10.38
CA MET A 174 7.75 -15.49 -10.74
C MET A 174 8.78 -15.29 -11.85
N ILE A 175 9.89 -16.03 -11.84
CA ILE A 175 10.87 -16.05 -12.94
C ILE A 175 10.19 -16.48 -14.25
N GLN A 176 9.36 -17.53 -14.22
CA GLN A 176 8.61 -17.99 -15.40
C GLN A 176 7.64 -16.92 -15.91
N THR A 177 6.90 -16.26 -15.00
CA THR A 177 6.00 -15.15 -15.36
C THR A 177 6.77 -14.01 -16.05
N ILE A 178 7.87 -13.53 -15.46
CA ILE A 178 8.65 -12.43 -16.04
C ILE A 178 9.23 -12.84 -17.40
N ARG A 179 9.82 -14.04 -17.53
CA ARG A 179 10.37 -14.53 -18.81
C ARG A 179 9.32 -14.68 -19.90
N ARG A 180 8.07 -14.99 -19.55
CA ARG A 180 6.97 -14.99 -20.52
C ARG A 180 6.68 -13.57 -21.01
N LEU A 181 6.61 -12.61 -20.09
CA LEU A 181 6.39 -11.21 -20.46
C LEU A 181 7.54 -10.64 -21.30
N GLN A 182 8.80 -10.97 -20.99
CA GLN A 182 9.99 -10.55 -21.76
C GLN A 182 9.96 -11.04 -23.22
N ARG A 183 9.19 -12.09 -23.54
CA ARG A 183 9.05 -12.63 -24.89
C ARG A 183 7.92 -12.00 -25.70
N ILE A 184 7.19 -11.03 -25.14
CA ILE A 184 6.19 -10.29 -25.92
C ILE A 184 6.94 -9.41 -26.92
N ASP A 185 6.69 -9.59 -28.22
CA ASP A 185 7.39 -8.91 -29.32
C ASP A 185 7.57 -7.40 -29.10
N SER A 186 6.56 -6.71 -28.57
CA SER A 186 6.61 -5.27 -28.33
C SER A 186 7.52 -4.83 -27.16
N LEU A 187 8.14 -5.78 -26.46
CA LEU A 187 9.03 -5.55 -25.30
C LEU A 187 10.44 -6.14 -25.51
N VAL A 188 10.66 -7.00 -26.50
CA VAL A 188 11.90 -7.81 -26.62
C VAL A 188 13.16 -6.95 -26.70
N ASP A 189 13.08 -5.81 -27.40
CA ASP A 189 14.24 -4.95 -27.64
C ASP A 189 14.51 -3.95 -26.51
N ASP A 190 13.61 -3.85 -25.52
CA ASP A 190 13.71 -2.89 -24.43
C ASP A 190 13.75 -3.58 -23.07
N ARG A 191 14.97 -3.69 -22.52
CA ARG A 191 15.20 -4.28 -21.19
C ARG A 191 14.59 -3.48 -20.05
N THR A 192 14.18 -2.24 -20.30
CA THR A 192 13.50 -1.38 -19.33
C THR A 192 11.98 -1.50 -19.39
N ALA A 193 11.44 -2.17 -20.41
CA ALA A 193 10.01 -2.28 -20.68
C ALA A 193 9.20 -3.08 -19.63
N ILE A 194 9.87 -3.69 -18.65
CA ILE A 194 9.23 -4.32 -17.49
C ILE A 194 9.83 -3.75 -16.22
N THR A 195 9.01 -3.03 -15.45
CA THR A 195 9.39 -2.50 -14.13
C THR A 195 8.70 -3.28 -13.03
N LEU A 196 9.46 -3.71 -12.02
CA LEU A 196 8.91 -4.18 -10.76
C LEU A 196 8.81 -3.00 -9.78
N ILE A 197 7.62 -2.76 -9.23
CA ILE A 197 7.47 -2.09 -7.94
C ILE A 197 7.47 -3.18 -6.87
N ARG A 198 8.49 -3.17 -6.01
CA ARG A 198 8.65 -4.18 -4.96
C ARG A 198 7.54 -4.08 -3.95
N ASP A 199 7.19 -5.21 -3.33
CA ASP A 199 6.27 -5.20 -2.20
C ASP A 199 6.78 -4.32 -1.05
N GLN A 200 5.86 -3.64 -0.36
CA GLN A 200 6.16 -2.75 0.75
C GLN A 200 6.52 -3.50 2.05
N VAL A 201 7.02 -2.74 3.03
CA VAL A 201 7.03 -3.19 4.42
C VAL A 201 5.60 -3.12 4.97
N MET A 202 5.10 -4.22 5.52
CA MET A 202 3.78 -4.30 6.13
C MET A 202 3.83 -3.83 7.59
N ALA A 203 2.78 -3.15 8.05
CA ALA A 203 2.65 -2.78 9.45
C ALA A 203 2.25 -4.02 10.27
N PRO A 204 2.83 -4.23 11.47
CA PRO A 204 2.46 -5.37 12.32
C PRO A 204 1.14 -5.16 13.08
N PHE A 205 0.44 -4.06 12.83
CA PHE A 205 -0.82 -3.64 13.45
C PHE A 205 -1.61 -2.80 12.44
N VAL A 206 -2.89 -2.51 12.72
CA VAL A 206 -3.71 -1.58 11.93
C VAL A 206 -3.36 -0.14 12.34
N PRO A 207 -2.75 0.69 11.46
CA PRO A 207 -2.25 1.99 11.90
C PRO A 207 -3.31 2.98 12.36
N ALA A 208 -4.49 2.99 11.73
CA ALA A 208 -5.60 3.82 12.16
C ALA A 208 -6.02 3.50 13.60
N GLU A 209 -6.18 2.22 13.95
CA GLU A 209 -6.51 1.79 15.31
C GLU A 209 -5.41 2.16 16.32
N CYS A 210 -4.13 2.05 15.93
CA CYS A 210 -3.02 2.47 16.78
C CYS A 210 -3.11 3.97 17.10
N LEU A 211 -3.35 4.80 16.08
CA LEU A 211 -3.44 6.25 16.22
C LEU A 211 -4.64 6.66 17.07
N MET A 212 -5.81 6.02 16.88
CA MET A 212 -6.98 6.26 17.73
C MET A 212 -6.69 5.93 19.20
N LYS A 213 -6.09 4.76 19.48
CA LYS A 213 -5.72 4.34 20.85
C LYS A 213 -4.60 5.20 21.46
N SER A 214 -3.78 5.82 20.62
CA SER A 214 -2.65 6.63 21.05
C SER A 214 -2.96 8.13 21.09
N GLU A 215 -4.22 8.53 20.94
CA GLU A 215 -4.65 9.94 20.88
C GLU A 215 -3.90 10.73 19.80
N GLY A 216 -3.70 10.12 18.63
CA GLY A 216 -3.06 10.74 17.48
C GLY A 216 -1.53 10.84 17.57
N ARG A 217 -0.91 10.33 18.64
CA ARG A 217 0.55 10.31 18.79
C ARG A 217 1.22 9.38 17.77
N THR A 218 1.75 9.98 16.71
CA THR A 218 2.36 9.25 15.58
C THR A 218 3.66 8.55 15.95
N ASP A 219 4.39 9.05 16.94
CA ASP A 219 5.64 8.46 17.46
C ASP A 219 5.41 7.10 18.14
N ARG A 220 4.20 6.85 18.66
CA ARG A 220 3.81 5.55 19.23
C ARG A 220 3.40 4.52 18.17
N CYS A 221 3.06 4.98 16.98
CA CYS A 221 2.58 4.16 15.87
C CYS A 221 3.65 4.02 14.79
N VAL A 222 4.80 3.47 15.18
CA VAL A 222 5.94 3.17 14.31
C VAL A 222 6.30 1.69 14.37
N PHE A 223 6.96 1.17 13.33
CA PHE A 223 7.40 -0.23 13.28
C PHE A 223 8.75 -0.39 12.60
N ARG A 224 9.41 -1.53 12.81
CA ARG A 224 10.75 -1.78 12.25
C ARG A 224 10.72 -1.78 10.73
N ASN A 225 11.70 -1.11 10.11
CA ASN A 225 11.94 -1.22 8.67
C ASN A 225 12.50 -2.60 8.34
N LYS A 226 11.61 -3.59 8.24
CA LYS A 226 11.96 -5.00 7.95
C LYS A 226 10.82 -5.68 7.22
N ARG A 227 11.05 -6.09 5.97
CA ARG A 227 10.13 -6.97 5.24
C ARG A 227 10.12 -8.35 5.90
N LYS A 228 8.93 -8.83 6.25
CA LYS A 228 8.77 -10.14 6.92
C LYS A 228 9.33 -11.30 6.07
N PHE A 229 9.13 -11.26 4.76
CA PHE A 229 9.62 -12.27 3.80
C PHE A 229 10.70 -11.74 2.87
N GLY A 230 11.51 -10.78 3.35
CA GLY A 230 12.61 -10.20 2.56
C GLY A 230 13.69 -11.23 2.20
N PRO A 231 14.30 -11.14 1.00
CA PRO A 231 14.13 -10.07 0.01
C PRO A 231 12.85 -10.17 -0.85
N GLY A 232 12.10 -11.26 -0.77
CA GLY A 232 10.86 -11.52 -1.52
C GLY A 232 11.07 -12.24 -2.85
N PHE A 233 10.09 -13.05 -3.27
CA PHE A 233 10.16 -13.77 -4.54
C PHE A 233 10.06 -12.82 -5.74
N ASP A 234 9.38 -11.69 -5.57
CA ASP A 234 9.23 -10.61 -6.55
C ASP A 234 10.60 -10.06 -6.94
N TRP A 235 11.37 -9.57 -5.96
CA TRP A 235 12.67 -8.98 -6.17
C TRP A 235 13.73 -10.00 -6.58
N TYR A 236 13.69 -11.19 -5.99
CA TYR A 236 14.60 -12.28 -6.39
C TYR A 236 14.42 -12.59 -7.88
N ALA A 237 13.18 -12.76 -8.33
CA ALA A 237 12.88 -13.05 -9.72
C ALA A 237 13.26 -11.88 -10.65
N ALA A 238 13.01 -10.63 -10.25
CA ALA A 238 13.42 -9.46 -10.99
C ALA A 238 14.93 -9.43 -11.24
N ARG A 239 15.74 -9.62 -10.18
CA ARG A 239 17.20 -9.73 -10.32
C ARG A 239 17.62 -10.91 -11.19
N ARG A 240 16.99 -12.08 -11.01
CA ARG A 240 17.39 -13.30 -11.73
C ARG A 240 17.08 -13.24 -13.23
N THR A 241 16.08 -12.46 -13.62
CA THR A 241 15.64 -12.25 -15.01
C THR A 241 16.20 -10.98 -15.64
N GLY A 242 16.94 -10.17 -14.88
CA GLY A 242 17.60 -8.97 -15.39
C GLY A 242 16.67 -7.77 -15.58
N ILE A 243 15.45 -7.77 -15.03
CA ILE A 243 14.60 -6.57 -15.01
C ILE A 243 15.06 -5.68 -13.85
N GLY A 244 15.47 -4.44 -14.12
CA GLY A 244 15.95 -3.56 -13.05
C GLY A 244 16.44 -2.17 -13.48
N PRO A 245 16.68 -1.30 -12.48
CA PRO A 245 16.46 -1.53 -11.05
C PRO A 245 14.96 -1.54 -10.69
N ALA A 246 14.58 -2.38 -9.72
CA ALA A 246 13.22 -2.39 -9.18
C ALA A 246 12.96 -1.12 -8.35
N ILE A 247 11.74 -0.61 -8.44
CA ILE A 247 11.27 0.52 -7.64
C ILE A 247 11.00 0.03 -6.21
N ASP A 248 11.80 0.48 -5.24
CA ASP A 248 11.65 0.11 -3.84
C ASP A 248 10.95 1.23 -3.04
N PRO A 249 9.68 1.04 -2.63
CA PRO A 249 8.92 2.04 -1.90
C PRO A 249 9.38 2.21 -0.44
N THR A 250 10.29 1.38 0.07
CA THR A 250 10.82 1.52 1.43
C THR A 250 11.38 2.92 1.69
N THR A 251 11.96 3.58 0.69
CA THR A 251 12.55 4.92 0.83
C THR A 251 11.55 6.02 1.13
N VAL A 252 10.28 5.86 0.72
CA VAL A 252 9.19 6.80 1.03
C VAL A 252 8.35 6.33 2.21
N LEU A 253 8.30 5.02 2.46
CA LEU A 253 7.55 4.46 3.57
C LEU A 253 8.31 4.57 4.90
N CYS A 254 9.63 4.43 4.89
CA CYS A 254 10.44 4.23 6.08
C CYS A 254 11.70 5.09 6.09
N GLY A 255 12.11 5.50 7.29
CA GLY A 255 13.49 5.90 7.55
C GLY A 255 14.42 4.68 7.66
N ARG A 256 15.68 4.92 8.05
CA ARG A 256 16.72 3.89 8.08
C ARG A 256 16.38 2.68 8.95
N LYS A 257 15.77 2.89 10.12
CA LYS A 257 15.46 1.83 11.10
C LYS A 257 13.96 1.62 11.33
N TRP A 258 13.15 2.64 11.06
CA TRP A 258 11.75 2.71 11.47
C TRP A 258 10.88 3.20 10.31
N CYS A 259 9.69 2.64 10.22
CA CYS A 259 8.63 3.08 9.33
C CYS A 259 7.63 3.89 10.14
N SER A 260 7.35 5.11 9.69
CA SER A 260 6.25 5.91 10.21
C SER A 260 4.97 5.51 9.52
N THR A 261 3.88 5.45 10.27
CA THR A 261 2.55 5.16 9.72
C THR A 261 1.90 6.36 9.04
N THR A 262 2.47 7.55 9.20
CA THR A 262 1.99 8.79 8.60
C THR A 262 3.14 9.56 7.93
N SER A 263 2.78 10.44 6.99
CA SER A 263 3.63 11.51 6.46
C SER A 263 2.96 12.83 6.80
N GLY A 264 3.41 13.48 7.88
CA GLY A 264 2.63 14.55 8.51
C GLY A 264 1.27 14.00 8.97
N ARG A 265 0.18 14.62 8.51
CA ARG A 265 -1.20 14.18 8.75
C ARG A 265 -1.75 13.19 7.72
N VAL A 266 -0.98 12.85 6.69
CA VAL A 266 -1.40 11.85 5.68
C VAL A 266 -1.12 10.45 6.21
N LEU A 267 -2.16 9.65 6.40
CA LEU A 267 -2.04 8.26 6.83
C LEU A 267 -1.52 7.40 5.68
N LYS A 268 -0.45 6.65 5.88
CA LYS A 268 0.19 5.85 4.81
C LYS A 268 -0.53 4.54 4.51
N TYR A 269 -1.09 3.91 5.53
CA TYR A 269 -1.66 2.55 5.47
C TYR A 269 -3.13 2.56 5.84
N ARG A 270 -3.97 1.92 5.00
CA ARG A 270 -5.42 1.77 5.25
C ARG A 270 -5.74 0.60 6.17
N ASP A 271 -4.86 -0.40 6.18
CA ASP A 271 -4.89 -1.58 7.04
C ASP A 271 -3.44 -1.99 7.35
N SER A 272 -3.18 -3.21 7.86
CA SER A 272 -1.81 -3.66 8.14
C SER A 272 -0.98 -4.00 6.89
N ASP A 273 -1.62 -4.11 5.72
CA ASP A 273 -1.10 -4.73 4.52
C ASP A 273 -1.03 -3.77 3.33
N HIS A 274 -2.00 -2.86 3.17
CA HIS A 274 -2.18 -1.98 2.02
C HIS A 274 -1.96 -0.51 2.37
N LEU A 275 -1.48 0.25 1.38
CA LEU A 275 -1.36 1.69 1.46
C LEU A 275 -2.73 2.38 1.24
N THR A 276 -2.91 3.56 1.83
CA THR A 276 -4.06 4.42 1.53
C THR A 276 -3.92 4.99 0.12
N ALA A 277 -5.03 5.14 -0.58
CA ALA A 277 -5.01 5.78 -1.89
C ALA A 277 -4.57 7.24 -1.80
N THR A 278 -4.96 7.94 -0.73
CA THR A 278 -4.54 9.32 -0.41
C THR A 278 -3.03 9.44 -0.41
N TYR A 279 -2.33 8.61 0.37
CA TYR A 279 -0.88 8.64 0.43
C TYR A 279 -0.23 8.25 -0.89
N VAL A 280 -0.71 7.17 -1.53
CA VAL A 280 -0.10 6.74 -2.80
C VAL A 280 -0.19 7.81 -3.89
N ARG A 281 -1.26 8.61 -3.93
CA ARG A 281 -1.37 9.71 -4.90
C ARG A 281 -0.34 10.81 -4.70
N THR A 282 0.12 11.07 -3.46
CA THR A 282 1.23 12.01 -3.24
C THR A 282 2.55 11.49 -3.81
N LEU A 283 2.66 10.19 -4.08
CA LEU A 283 3.84 9.55 -4.67
C LEU A 283 3.83 9.58 -6.20
N SER A 284 2.87 10.24 -6.85
CA SER A 284 2.79 10.29 -8.31
C SER A 284 4.09 10.83 -8.94
N GLY A 285 4.62 11.97 -8.48
CA GLY A 285 5.90 12.49 -8.96
C GLY A 285 7.09 11.57 -8.65
N TRP A 286 7.16 11.05 -7.42
CA TRP A 286 8.22 10.11 -7.01
C TRP A 286 8.28 8.85 -7.88
N LEU A 287 7.12 8.35 -8.30
CA LEU A 287 6.99 7.19 -9.17
C LEU A 287 7.33 7.54 -10.62
N ASP A 288 6.91 8.71 -11.09
CA ASP A 288 7.23 9.25 -12.43
C ASP A 288 8.75 9.26 -12.68
N ASP A 289 9.51 9.79 -11.72
CA ASP A 289 10.98 9.91 -11.79
C ASP A 289 11.69 8.55 -11.87
N ARG A 290 11.04 7.47 -11.42
CA ARG A 290 11.63 6.14 -11.29
C ARG A 290 11.18 5.15 -12.36
N LEU A 291 10.00 5.36 -12.93
CA LEU A 291 9.50 4.49 -13.99
C LEU A 291 10.35 4.59 -15.25
N GLY A 292 10.96 5.76 -15.52
CA GLY A 292 11.83 5.95 -16.69
C GLY A 292 11.13 5.78 -18.04
N ILE A 293 9.80 5.62 -18.04
CA ILE A 293 8.96 5.44 -19.23
C ILE A 293 8.89 6.79 -19.94
N ARG A 294 9.51 6.88 -21.13
CA ARG A 294 9.46 8.05 -22.00
C ARG A 294 8.28 7.97 -22.95
#